data_AF-A0A932HCJ0-F1
#
_entry.id   AF-A0A932HCJ0-F1
#
_cell.length_a   1.000
_cell.length_b   1.000
_cell.length_c   1.000
_cell.angle_alpha   90.00
_cell.angle_beta   90.00
_cell.angle_gamma   90.00
#
_symmetry.space_group_name_H-M   'P 1'
#
loop_
_entity.id
_entity.type
_entity.pdbx_description
1 polymer ?
#
loop_
_entity_poly.entity_id
_entity_poly.type
_entity_poly.pdbx_seq_one_letter_code
_entity_poly.pdbx_strand_id
1 'polypeptide(L)'
;MREIADELVQGAERAAQAAVMQSVQEAQGAIRTFAILGLIALLAGAGMVSLLNRIIASPLKEISGVAERVAAGDLTVNVPPGDRADEVGALVQAFRKMVENLRQVTHEMREGANVLASSAGEIVATTTQVASGAAETA
;
A
#
# COMPACT_ATOMS: atom_id res chain seq x y z
N MET A 1 26.55 79.66 10.07
CA MET A 1 27.30 78.47 10.51
C MET A 1 26.43 77.45 11.24
N ARG A 2 25.60 77.83 12.24
CA ARG A 2 24.67 76.90 12.91
C ARG A 2 23.63 76.28 11.97
N GLU A 3 23.06 77.08 11.07
CA GLU A 3 22.06 76.62 10.09
C GLU A 3 22.60 75.53 9.14
N ILE A 4 23.84 75.69 8.65
CA ILE A 4 24.50 74.68 7.80
C ILE A 4 24.80 73.40 8.60
N ALA A 5 25.17 73.54 9.88
CA ALA A 5 25.40 72.39 10.75
C ALA A 5 24.09 71.61 11.01
N ASP A 6 22.98 72.31 11.24
CA ASP A 6 21.66 71.71 11.46
C ASP A 6 21.12 71.03 10.18
N GLU A 7 21.32 71.64 9.00
CA GLU A 7 20.97 71.02 7.71
C GLU A 7 21.78 69.74 7.43
N LEU A 8 23.09 69.74 7.73
CA LEU A 8 23.93 68.56 7.58
C LEU A 8 23.52 67.43 8.52
N VAL A 9 23.16 67.75 9.77
CA VAL A 9 22.67 66.77 10.74
C VAL A 9 21.32 66.20 10.30
N GLN A 10 20.36 67.03 9.89
CA GLN A 10 19.07 66.54 9.38
C GLN A 10 19.22 65.70 8.10
N GLY A 11 20.12 66.09 7.20
CA GLY A 11 20.43 65.30 6.00
C GLY A 11 21.00 63.92 6.34
N ALA A 12 21.94 63.86 7.29
CA ALA A 12 22.52 62.60 7.77
C ALA A 12 21.48 61.69 8.47
N GLU A 13 20.60 62.27 9.29
CA GLU A 13 19.51 61.52 9.95
C GLU A 13 18.52 60.92 8.95
N ARG A 14 18.12 61.70 7.92
CA ARG A 14 17.23 61.21 6.86
C ARG A 14 17.86 60.08 6.06
N ALA A 15 19.15 60.19 5.72
CA ALA A 15 19.87 59.14 5.02
C ALA A 15 20.00 57.85 5.87
N ALA A 16 20.28 57.99 7.17
CA ALA A 16 20.34 56.87 8.09
C ALA A 16 18.96 56.17 8.24
N GLN A 17 17.88 56.94 8.38
CA GLN A 17 16.52 56.39 8.44
C GLN A 17 16.13 55.68 7.12
N ALA A 18 16.47 56.25 5.97
CA ALA A 18 16.22 55.63 4.67
C ALA A 18 16.96 54.28 4.51
N ALA A 19 18.24 54.21 4.94
CA ALA A 19 19.02 52.97 4.91
C ALA A 19 18.44 51.89 5.84
N VAL A 20 17.95 52.28 7.03
CA VAL A 20 17.27 51.36 7.94
C VAL A 20 15.95 50.86 7.32
N MET A 21 15.13 51.74 6.76
CA MET A 21 13.88 51.34 6.10
C MET A 21 14.12 50.42 4.90
N GLN A 22 15.16 50.68 4.11
CA GLN A 22 15.56 49.82 2.99
C GLN A 22 15.97 48.43 3.47
N SER A 23 16.83 48.32 4.49
CA SER A 23 17.26 47.02 5.02
C SER A 23 16.11 46.22 5.63
N VAL A 24 15.15 46.88 6.29
CA VAL A 24 13.93 46.24 6.80
C VAL A 24 13.05 45.73 5.64
N GLN A 25 12.89 46.49 4.56
CA GLN A 25 12.13 46.06 3.39
C GLN A 25 12.77 44.86 2.69
N GLU A 26 14.09 44.87 2.51
CA GLU A 26 14.84 43.75 1.96
C GLU A 26 14.70 42.48 2.84
N ALA A 27 14.84 42.64 4.17
CA ALA A 27 14.65 41.55 5.12
C ALA A 27 13.22 40.98 5.08
N GLN A 28 12.19 41.84 5.01
CA GLN A 28 10.79 41.40 4.90
C GLN A 28 10.52 40.66 3.58
N GLY A 29 11.09 41.13 2.46
CA GLY A 29 11.00 40.46 1.16
C GLY A 29 11.62 39.06 1.20
N ALA A 30 12.80 38.93 1.79
CA ALA A 30 13.47 37.65 2.00
C ALA A 30 12.64 36.71 2.89
N ILE A 31 12.18 37.17 4.06
CA ILE A 31 11.36 36.37 4.99
C ILE A 31 10.10 35.86 4.29
N ARG A 32 9.39 36.73 3.56
CA ARG A 32 8.16 36.34 2.85
C ARG A 32 8.44 35.29 1.77
N THR A 33 9.53 35.44 1.03
CA THR A 33 9.94 34.47 0.00
C THR A 33 10.26 33.12 0.62
N PHE A 34 11.06 33.08 1.69
CA PHE A 34 11.36 31.84 2.41
C PHE A 34 10.12 31.20 3.03
N ALA A 35 9.20 32.00 3.59
CA ALA A 35 7.96 31.48 4.15
C ALA A 35 7.07 30.81 3.09
N ILE A 36 6.94 31.43 1.90
CA ILE A 36 6.18 30.85 0.77
C ILE A 36 6.85 29.57 0.28
N LEU A 37 8.17 29.57 0.10
CA LEU A 37 8.91 28.37 -0.31
C LEU A 37 8.78 27.23 0.70
N GLY A 38 8.89 27.55 2.00
CA GLY A 38 8.68 26.58 3.08
C GLY A 38 7.27 25.99 3.07
N LEU A 39 6.25 26.83 2.86
CA LEU A 39 4.87 26.37 2.76
C LEU A 39 4.65 25.46 1.54
N ILE A 40 5.19 25.83 0.37
CA ILE A 40 5.11 25.00 -0.84
C ILE A 40 5.80 23.66 -0.61
N ALA A 41 7.00 23.66 0.00
CA ALA A 41 7.72 22.43 0.30
C ALA A 41 6.94 21.52 1.25
N LEU A 42 6.30 22.07 2.28
CA LEU A 42 5.44 21.31 3.19
C LEU A 42 4.23 20.70 2.48
N LEU A 43 3.54 21.49 1.64
CA LEU A 43 2.40 21.00 0.86
C LEU A 43 2.80 19.93 -0.15
N ALA A 44 3.93 20.11 -0.83
CA ALA A 44 4.49 19.11 -1.74
C ALA A 44 4.85 17.81 -1.00
N GLY A 45 5.47 17.92 0.18
CA GLY A 45 5.79 16.77 1.02
C GLY A 45 4.54 16.02 1.49
N ALA A 46 3.54 16.74 2.00
CA ALA A 46 2.27 16.14 2.41
C ALA A 46 1.55 15.46 1.23
N GLY A 47 1.54 16.11 0.07
CA GLY A 47 1.00 15.54 -1.18
C GLY A 47 1.72 14.27 -1.59
N MET A 48 3.06 14.25 -1.53
CA MET A 48 3.88 13.09 -1.87
C MET A 48 3.61 11.91 -0.93
N VAL A 49 3.53 12.15 0.38
CA VAL A 49 3.19 11.11 1.38
C VAL A 49 1.80 10.54 1.10
N SER A 50 0.80 11.40 0.85
CA SER A 50 -0.56 10.96 0.53
C SER A 50 -0.60 10.15 -0.77
N LEU A 51 0.21 10.53 -1.76
CA LEU A 51 0.31 9.84 -3.05
C LEU A 51 0.92 8.45 -2.88
N LEU A 52 2.06 8.34 -2.20
CA LEU A 52 2.73 7.07 -1.92
C LEU A 52 1.86 6.14 -1.09
N ASN A 53 1.13 6.67 -0.11
CA ASN A 53 0.20 5.86 0.67
C ASN A 53 -0.91 5.26 -0.20
N ARG A 54 -1.47 6.05 -1.14
CA ARG A 54 -2.54 5.60 -2.03
C ARG A 54 -2.03 4.65 -3.13
N ILE A 55 -0.84 4.87 -3.64
CA ILE A 55 -0.25 4.13 -4.77
C ILE A 55 0.55 2.91 -4.30
N ILE A 56 1.04 2.84 -3.06
CA ILE A 56 1.86 1.70 -2.62
C ILE A 56 1.25 1.06 -1.37
N ALA A 57 1.12 1.83 -0.28
CA ALA A 57 0.77 1.25 1.01
C ALA A 57 -0.66 0.66 1.04
N SER A 58 -1.65 1.34 0.46
CA SER A 58 -3.04 0.86 0.45
C SER A 58 -3.20 -0.45 -0.33
N PRO A 59 -2.74 -0.57 -1.59
CA PRO A 59 -2.80 -1.84 -2.32
C PRO A 59 -2.05 -2.98 -1.62
N LEU A 60 -0.87 -2.70 -1.05
CA LEU A 60 -0.12 -3.72 -0.31
C LEU A 60 -0.85 -4.18 0.95
N LYS A 61 -1.52 -3.26 1.66
CA LYS A 61 -2.33 -3.59 2.83
C LYS A 61 -3.55 -4.44 2.46
N GLU A 62 -4.19 -4.15 1.33
CA GLU A 62 -5.30 -4.95 0.81
C GLU A 62 -4.85 -6.39 0.49
N ILE A 63 -3.73 -6.55 -0.23
CA ILE A 63 -3.16 -7.88 -0.53
C ILE A 63 -2.79 -8.61 0.76
N SER A 64 -2.18 -7.92 1.73
CA SER A 64 -1.82 -8.50 3.03
C SER A 64 -3.06 -9.06 3.74
N GLY A 65 -4.17 -8.32 3.77
CA GLY A 65 -5.41 -8.80 4.39
C GLY A 65 -6.01 -10.00 3.65
N VAL A 66 -5.88 -10.07 2.32
CA VAL A 66 -6.27 -11.25 1.55
C VAL A 66 -5.36 -12.44 1.88
N ALA A 67 -4.04 -12.21 1.99
CA ALA A 67 -3.07 -13.24 2.34
C ALA A 67 -3.33 -13.84 3.73
N GLU A 68 -3.71 -13.04 4.71
CA GLU A 68 -4.11 -13.52 6.04
C GLU A 68 -5.32 -14.48 5.97
N ARG A 69 -6.32 -14.16 5.14
CA ARG A 69 -7.49 -15.04 4.95
C ARG A 69 -7.12 -16.34 4.23
N VAL A 70 -6.28 -16.26 3.20
CA VAL A 70 -5.75 -17.44 2.50
C VAL A 70 -4.96 -18.32 3.46
N ALA A 71 -4.13 -17.74 4.32
CA ALA A 71 -3.37 -18.46 5.34
C ALA A 71 -4.28 -19.13 6.38
N ALA A 72 -5.46 -18.56 6.65
CA ALA A 72 -6.50 -19.19 7.47
C ALA A 72 -7.30 -20.30 6.74
N GLY A 73 -6.95 -20.61 5.48
CA GLY A 73 -7.60 -21.63 4.67
C GLY A 73 -8.84 -21.16 3.91
N ASP A 74 -9.21 -19.88 4.02
CA ASP A 74 -10.30 -19.31 3.22
C ASP A 74 -9.80 -18.97 1.82
N LEU A 75 -9.97 -19.92 0.90
CA LEU A 75 -9.66 -19.70 -0.51
C LEU A 75 -10.84 -19.06 -1.27
N THR A 76 -11.97 -18.73 -0.65
CA THR A 76 -13.11 -18.10 -1.35
C THR A 76 -12.93 -16.60 -1.58
N VAL A 77 -11.84 -16.03 -1.05
CA VAL A 77 -11.51 -14.61 -1.14
C VAL A 77 -11.32 -14.12 -2.58
N ASN A 78 -11.85 -12.94 -2.90
CA ASN A 78 -11.58 -12.32 -4.19
C ASN A 78 -10.32 -11.45 -4.10
N VAL A 79 -9.35 -11.69 -4.96
CA VAL A 79 -8.17 -10.81 -5.10
C VAL A 79 -8.56 -9.66 -6.05
N PRO A 80 -8.36 -8.39 -5.68
CA PRO A 80 -8.69 -7.25 -6.53
C PRO A 80 -8.05 -7.35 -7.93
N PRO A 81 -8.72 -6.85 -8.98
CA PRO A 81 -8.15 -6.85 -10.32
C PRO A 81 -6.87 -5.98 -10.35
N GLY A 82 -5.80 -6.57 -10.86
CA GLY A 82 -4.51 -5.92 -11.03
C GLY A 82 -4.45 -5.12 -12.33
N ASP A 83 -5.35 -4.14 -12.50
CA ASP A 83 -5.45 -3.30 -13.72
C ASP A 83 -4.28 -2.32 -13.88
N ARG A 84 -3.35 -2.37 -12.93
CA ARG A 84 -2.19 -1.50 -12.84
C ARG A 84 -1.00 -2.13 -13.57
N ALA A 85 -0.29 -1.31 -14.34
CA ALA A 85 0.79 -1.76 -15.22
C ALA A 85 2.20 -1.57 -14.62
N ASP A 86 2.31 -1.53 -13.29
CA ASP A 86 3.58 -1.40 -12.57
C ASP A 86 3.88 -2.63 -11.70
N GLU A 87 4.96 -2.57 -10.92
CA GLU A 87 5.44 -3.67 -10.09
C GLU A 87 4.41 -4.08 -9.02
N VAL A 88 3.62 -3.13 -8.51
CA VAL A 88 2.53 -3.42 -7.57
C VAL A 88 1.41 -4.19 -8.29
N GLY A 89 1.05 -3.76 -9.50
CA GLY A 89 0.11 -4.48 -10.35
C GLY A 89 0.58 -5.90 -10.70
N ALA A 90 1.85 -6.06 -11.08
CA ALA A 90 2.45 -7.36 -11.36
C ALA A 90 2.41 -8.28 -10.12
N LEU A 91 2.68 -7.74 -8.93
CA LEU A 91 2.58 -8.48 -7.67
C LEU A 91 1.14 -8.94 -7.39
N VAL A 92 0.14 -8.07 -7.57
CA VAL A 92 -1.28 -8.42 -7.43
C VAL A 92 -1.66 -9.56 -8.37
N GLN A 93 -1.24 -9.48 -9.64
CA GLN A 93 -1.53 -10.50 -10.64
C GLN A 93 -0.88 -11.85 -10.30
N ALA A 94 0.38 -11.84 -9.89
CA ALA A 94 1.09 -13.04 -9.45
C ALA A 94 0.41 -13.67 -8.22
N PHE A 95 0.05 -12.86 -7.23
CA PHE A 95 -0.66 -13.31 -6.03
C PHE A 95 -2.03 -13.90 -6.37
N ARG A 96 -2.78 -13.28 -7.27
CA ARG A 96 -4.05 -13.83 -7.78
C ARG A 96 -3.88 -15.20 -8.40
N LYS A 97 -2.87 -15.39 -9.25
CA LYS A 97 -2.57 -16.69 -9.86
C LYS A 97 -2.19 -17.74 -8.82
N MET A 98 -1.46 -17.36 -7.78
CA MET A 98 -1.13 -18.25 -6.66
C MET A 98 -2.40 -18.73 -5.94
N VAL A 99 -3.32 -17.82 -5.59
CA VAL A 99 -4.59 -18.17 -4.93
C VAL A 99 -5.43 -19.10 -5.81
N GLU A 100 -5.50 -18.85 -7.11
CA GLU A 100 -6.22 -19.72 -8.04
C GLU A 100 -5.61 -21.12 -8.11
N ASN A 101 -4.29 -21.23 -8.17
CA ASN A 101 -3.61 -22.52 -8.13
C ASN A 101 -3.88 -23.28 -6.81
N LEU A 102 -3.90 -22.58 -5.67
CA LEU A 102 -4.23 -23.20 -4.38
C LEU A 102 -5.66 -23.75 -4.36
N ARG A 103 -6.62 -23.06 -4.98
CA ARG A 103 -7.99 -23.56 -5.12
C ARG A 103 -8.02 -24.84 -5.94
N GLN A 104 -7.34 -24.84 -7.08
CA GLN A 104 -7.28 -25.98 -7.98
C GLN A 104 -6.71 -27.21 -7.26
N VAL A 105 -5.57 -27.05 -6.59
CA VAL A 105 -4.95 -28.15 -5.81
C VAL A 105 -5.89 -28.67 -4.71
N THR A 106 -6.59 -27.77 -4.02
CA THR A 106 -7.56 -28.16 -2.98
C THR A 106 -8.76 -28.91 -3.56
N HIS A 107 -9.20 -28.53 -4.76
CA HIS A 107 -10.29 -29.20 -5.46
C HIS A 107 -9.89 -30.61 -5.90
N GLU A 108 -8.74 -30.76 -6.56
CA GLU A 108 -8.18 -32.06 -6.97
C GLU A 108 -7.98 -32.99 -5.78
N MET A 109 -7.52 -32.47 -4.63
CA MET A 109 -7.37 -33.24 -3.40
C MET A 109 -8.72 -33.77 -2.87
N ARG A 110 -9.79 -32.98 -2.95
CA ARG A 110 -11.14 -33.42 -2.56
C ARG A 110 -11.70 -34.47 -3.51
N GLU A 111 -11.48 -34.30 -4.81
CA GLU A 111 -11.89 -35.31 -5.79
C GLU A 111 -11.15 -36.64 -5.56
N GLY A 112 -9.83 -36.60 -5.34
CA GLY A 112 -9.05 -37.78 -5.00
C GLY A 112 -9.52 -38.48 -3.72
N ALA A 113 -9.89 -37.71 -2.68
CA ALA A 113 -10.45 -38.25 -1.45
C ALA A 113 -11.82 -38.93 -1.68
N ASN A 114 -12.67 -38.37 -2.53
CA ASN A 114 -13.96 -38.98 -2.88
C ASN A 114 -13.78 -40.29 -3.66
N VAL A 115 -12.84 -40.33 -4.62
CA VAL A 115 -12.49 -41.55 -5.35
C VAL A 115 -12.00 -42.62 -4.37
N LEU A 116 -11.08 -42.26 -3.47
CA LEU A 116 -10.56 -43.19 -2.46
C LEU A 116 -11.66 -43.73 -1.54
N ALA A 117 -12.59 -42.88 -1.10
CA ALA A 117 -13.73 -43.29 -0.27
C ALA A 117 -14.65 -44.27 -1.01
N SER A 118 -14.91 -44.02 -2.30
CA SER A 118 -15.70 -44.93 -3.15
C SER A 118 -15.02 -46.30 -3.29
N SER A 119 -13.73 -46.33 -3.59
CA SER A 119 -12.96 -47.58 -3.71
C SER A 119 -12.91 -48.35 -2.39
N ALA A 120 -12.76 -47.66 -1.25
CA ALA A 120 -12.82 -48.29 0.07
C ALA A 120 -14.19 -48.93 0.33
N GLY A 121 -15.29 -48.28 -0.07
CA GLY A 121 -16.64 -48.83 0.01
C GLY A 121 -16.81 -50.12 -0.81
N GLU A 122 -16.26 -50.15 -2.02
CA GLU A 122 -16.29 -51.33 -2.91
C GLU A 122 -15.45 -52.50 -2.35
N ILE A 123 -14.30 -52.20 -1.74
CA ILE A 123 -13.47 -53.21 -1.05
C ILE A 123 -14.24 -53.84 0.12
N VAL A 124 -14.94 -53.02 0.92
CA VAL A 124 -15.75 -53.52 2.04
C VAL A 124 -16.91 -54.38 1.55
N ALA A 125 -17.60 -53.97 0.49
CA ALA A 125 -18.66 -54.76 -0.13
C ALA A 125 -18.14 -56.11 -0.67
N THR A 126 -16.98 -56.11 -1.34
CA THR A 126 -16.35 -57.33 -1.85
C THR A 126 -15.93 -58.25 -0.69
N THR A 127 -15.32 -57.70 0.36
CA THR A 127 -14.87 -58.46 1.53
C THR A 127 -16.03 -59.11 2.27
N THR A 128 -17.15 -58.39 2.42
CA THR A 128 -18.36 -58.94 3.06
C THR A 128 -18.97 -60.07 2.25
N GLN A 129 -19.01 -59.96 0.91
CA GLN A 129 -19.47 -61.03 0.03
C GLN A 129 -18.56 -62.28 0.07
N VAL A 130 -17.24 -62.09 0.13
CA VAL A 130 -16.28 -63.20 0.30
C VAL A 130 -16.50 -63.89 1.66
N ALA A 131 -16.68 -63.13 2.73
CA ALA A 131 -16.92 -63.68 4.07
C ALA A 131 -18.23 -64.48 4.13
N SER A 132 -19.31 -64.00 3.50
CA SER A 132 -20.57 -64.75 3.45
C SER A 132 -20.45 -66.04 2.64
N GLY A 133 -19.79 -66.01 1.47
CA GLY A 133 -19.60 -67.21 0.65
C GLY A 133 -18.71 -68.26 1.33
N ALA A 134 -17.71 -67.84 2.11
CA ALA A 134 -16.89 -68.75 2.91
C ALA A 134 -17.71 -69.42 4.04
N ALA A 135 -18.68 -68.71 4.63
CA ALA A 135 -19.56 -69.27 5.65
C ALA A 135 -20.59 -70.27 5.07
N GLU A 136 -21.00 -70.12 3.81
CA GLU A 136 -21.91 -71.07 3.14
C GLU A 136 -21.21 -72.38 2.72
N THR A 137 -19.88 -72.37 2.58
CA THR A 137 -19.10 -73.53 2.10
C THR A 137 -18.42 -74.33 3.22
N ALA A 138 -18.57 -73.94 4.48
CA ALA A 138 -18.10 -74.64 5.68
C ALA A 138 -19.20 -75.51 6.30
#